data_AF-A0A7S3UT63-F1
#
_entry.id   AF-A0A7S3UT63-F1
#
_cell.length_a   1.000
_cell.length_b   1.000
_cell.length_c   1.000
_cell.angle_alpha   90.00
_cell.angle_beta   90.00
_cell.angle_gamma   90.00
#
_symmetry.space_group_name_H-M   'P 1'
#
loop_
_entity.id
_entity.type
_entity.pdbx_description
1 polymer ?
#
loop_
_entity_poly.entity_id
_entity_poly.type
_entity_poly.pdbx_seq_one_letter_code
_entity_poly.pdbx_strand_id
1 'polypeptide(L)'
;GYGDCEVVKLEQGFAGCDYKSMTGEECFAHARSLVEPLSGYFENQDKKYEAVRFECAKFSAATKAKVAECAYLQEAVNAKVHETNEFGEQFNEAARATEQNCKKACAEYKECRAKTVAAYLKVVGPCEADNAYGSGGDCVKNREADRKSEWEATQIISCLLKHYCESGKFVEDELETCKSLIDSYHLAITYPKVPEEIPCVIPECGEC
;
A
#
# COMPACT_ATOMS: atom_id res chain seq x y z
N GLY A 1 -4.34 20.03 47.36
CA GLY A 1 -4.89 20.87 48.44
C GLY A 1 -4.17 20.48 49.71
N TYR A 2 -3.33 21.36 50.23
CA TYR A 2 -2.73 21.17 51.56
C TYR A 2 -3.81 21.49 52.58
N GLY A 3 -4.12 20.53 53.46
CA GLY A 3 -5.01 20.78 54.58
C GLY A 3 -4.34 21.75 55.54
N ASP A 4 -4.99 22.89 55.78
CA ASP A 4 -4.58 23.86 56.79
C ASP A 4 -4.40 23.15 58.13
N CYS A 5 -3.16 23.11 58.61
CA CYS A 5 -2.89 22.80 60.00
C CYS A 5 -3.28 24.03 60.79
N GLU A 6 -4.54 24.08 61.23
CA GLU A 6 -5.03 25.11 62.12
C GLU A 6 -4.24 25.02 63.43
N VAL A 7 -3.32 25.97 63.64
CA VAL A 7 -2.53 26.05 64.87
C VAL A 7 -3.49 26.49 65.98
N VAL A 8 -4.01 25.52 66.73
CA VAL A 8 -4.81 25.80 67.92
C VAL A 8 -3.88 26.45 68.95
N LYS A 9 -4.00 27.78 69.11
CA LYS A 9 -3.36 28.50 70.21
C LYS A 9 -3.94 27.98 71.53
N LEU A 10 -3.15 27.21 72.26
CA LEU A 10 -3.40 26.97 73.69
C LEU A 10 -3.10 28.27 74.44
N GLU A 11 -4.06 29.20 74.49
CA GLU A 11 -3.90 30.48 75.18
C GLU A 11 -3.76 30.35 76.72
N GLN A 12 -3.87 29.13 77.26
CA GLN A 12 -3.93 28.88 78.72
C GLN A 12 -3.00 27.76 79.19
N GLY A 13 -1.79 27.68 78.64
CA GLY A 13 -0.75 26.74 79.11
C GLY A 13 -0.06 27.13 80.43
N PHE A 14 -0.53 28.16 81.14
CA PHE A 14 0.12 28.67 82.35
C PHE A 14 -0.90 28.83 83.49
N ALA A 15 -0.79 28.00 84.52
CA ALA A 15 -1.52 28.15 85.77
C ALA A 15 -0.63 28.91 86.77
N GLY A 16 -0.87 30.20 86.93
CA GLY A 16 -0.28 31.01 88.00
C GLY A 16 -1.24 31.10 89.19
N CYS A 17 -0.71 31.14 90.41
CA CYS A 17 -1.50 31.35 91.63
C CYS A 17 -1.02 32.61 92.35
N ASP A 18 -1.94 33.51 92.69
CA ASP A 18 -1.67 34.64 93.56
C ASP A 18 -2.01 34.29 95.02
N TYR A 19 -1.02 33.77 95.74
CA TYR A 19 -1.14 33.41 97.16
C TYR A 19 -1.36 34.61 98.09
N LYS A 20 -1.34 35.85 97.58
CA LYS A 20 -1.71 37.04 98.38
C LYS A 20 -3.21 37.25 98.44
N SER A 21 -3.96 36.75 97.45
CA SER A 21 -5.39 36.97 97.29
C SER A 21 -6.22 35.68 97.29
N MET A 22 -5.58 34.51 97.17
CA MET A 22 -6.21 33.20 97.15
C MET A 22 -5.56 32.24 98.15
N THR A 23 -6.37 31.35 98.73
CA THR A 23 -5.90 30.23 99.54
C THR A 23 -5.33 29.11 98.66
N GLY A 24 -4.54 28.21 99.25
CA GLY A 24 -3.96 27.08 98.52
C GLY A 24 -5.01 26.16 97.86
N GLU A 25 -6.17 25.99 98.49
CA GLU A 25 -7.29 25.21 97.94
C GLU A 25 -7.92 25.90 96.72
N GLU A 26 -8.11 27.22 96.77
CA GLU A 26 -8.67 28.00 95.65
C GLU A 26 -7.74 28.00 94.45
N CYS A 27 -6.43 28.06 94.68
CA CYS A 27 -5.44 27.96 93.60
C CYS A 27 -5.37 26.56 92.98
N PHE A 28 -5.48 25.51 93.78
CA PHE A 28 -5.56 24.14 93.25
C PHE A 28 -6.85 23.90 92.45
N ALA A 29 -7.98 24.44 92.92
CA ALA A 29 -9.25 24.39 92.20
C ALA A 29 -9.17 25.14 90.87
N HIS A 30 -8.53 26.32 90.85
CA HIS A 30 -8.31 27.09 89.64
C HIS A 30 -7.39 26.36 88.64
N ALA A 31 -6.25 25.86 89.09
CA ALA A 31 -5.33 25.08 88.25
C ALA A 31 -6.01 23.82 87.68
N ARG A 32 -6.81 23.11 88.50
CA ARG A 32 -7.59 21.96 88.04
C ARG A 32 -8.61 22.37 86.97
N SER A 33 -9.33 23.48 87.16
CA SER A 33 -10.30 23.99 86.17
C SER A 33 -9.68 24.38 84.82
N LEU A 34 -8.40 24.76 84.80
CA LEU A 34 -7.67 25.08 83.56
C LEU A 34 -7.16 23.82 82.85
N VAL A 35 -6.88 22.75 83.59
CA VAL A 35 -6.34 21.49 83.05
C VAL A 35 -7.45 20.49 82.68
N GLU A 36 -8.60 20.54 83.36
CA GLU A 36 -9.75 19.66 83.12
C GLU A 36 -10.19 19.64 81.63
N PRO A 37 -10.28 20.78 80.91
CA PRO A 37 -10.66 20.80 79.49
C PRO A 37 -9.60 20.20 78.56
N LEU A 38 -8.35 20.10 79.01
CA LEU A 38 -7.25 19.47 78.26
C LEU A 38 -7.23 17.94 78.43
N SER A 39 -7.96 17.42 79.42
CA SER A 39 -8.14 15.99 79.64
C SER A 39 -8.78 15.35 78.40
N GLY A 40 -8.07 14.39 77.79
CA GLY A 40 -8.51 13.71 76.55
C GLY A 40 -8.34 14.54 75.26
N TYR A 41 -7.98 15.82 75.32
CA TYR A 41 -7.72 16.63 74.11
C TYR A 41 -6.53 16.09 73.33
N PHE A 42 -5.39 15.87 74.01
CA PHE A 42 -4.18 15.34 73.38
C PHE A 42 -4.38 13.92 72.86
N GLU A 43 -5.09 13.06 73.60
CA GLU A 43 -5.42 11.71 73.12
C GLU A 43 -6.31 11.73 71.87
N ASN A 44 -7.28 12.64 71.81
CA ASN A 44 -8.13 12.79 70.62
C ASN A 44 -7.36 13.37 69.43
N GLN A 45 -6.43 14.32 69.66
CA GLN A 45 -5.59 14.84 68.59
C GLN A 45 -4.59 13.80 68.08
N ASP A 46 -4.01 13.00 68.97
CA ASP A 46 -3.11 11.91 68.61
C ASP A 46 -3.83 10.85 67.76
N LYS A 47 -5.07 10.46 68.16
CA LYS A 47 -5.92 9.58 67.36
C LYS A 47 -6.24 10.16 65.97
N LYS A 48 -6.54 11.45 65.88
CA LYS A 48 -6.81 12.12 64.59
C LYS A 48 -5.55 12.14 63.70
N TYR A 49 -4.40 12.48 64.29
CA TYR A 49 -3.13 12.49 63.59
C TYR A 49 -2.77 11.10 63.05
N GLU A 50 -2.85 10.05 63.88
CA GLU A 50 -2.56 8.69 63.44
C GLU A 50 -3.55 8.19 62.37
N ALA A 51 -4.83 8.58 62.45
CA ALA A 51 -5.81 8.26 61.39
C ALA A 51 -5.43 8.91 60.05
N VAL A 52 -5.11 10.21 60.05
CA VAL A 52 -4.68 10.93 58.84
C VAL A 52 -3.37 10.38 58.30
N ARG A 53 -2.40 10.07 59.18
CA ARG A 53 -1.13 9.46 58.80
C ARG A 53 -1.33 8.12 58.10
N PHE A 54 -2.23 7.28 58.63
CA PHE A 54 -2.56 5.98 58.04
C PHE A 54 -3.23 6.12 56.66
N GLU A 55 -4.19 7.04 56.51
CA GLU A 55 -4.83 7.30 55.22
C GLU A 55 -3.84 7.84 54.18
N CYS A 56 -2.98 8.78 54.56
CA CYS A 56 -1.90 9.29 53.71
C CYS A 56 -0.95 8.17 53.27
N ALA A 57 -0.57 7.27 54.18
CA ALA A 57 0.28 6.13 53.84
C ALA A 57 -0.40 5.22 52.79
N LYS A 58 -1.68 4.88 53.00
CA LYS A 58 -2.46 4.06 52.07
C LYS A 58 -2.60 4.72 50.70
N PHE A 59 -2.94 6.01 50.66
CA PHE A 59 -3.07 6.76 49.41
C PHE A 59 -1.74 6.87 48.67
N SER A 60 -0.63 7.09 49.40
CA SER A 60 0.70 7.16 48.81
C SER A 60 1.12 5.83 48.17
N ALA A 61 0.80 4.69 48.82
CA ALA A 61 1.09 3.36 48.30
C ALA A 61 0.24 3.06 47.05
N ALA A 62 -1.06 3.38 47.08
CA ALA A 62 -1.95 3.22 45.93
C ALA A 62 -1.51 4.09 44.73
N THR A 63 -1.08 5.33 45.00
CA THR A 63 -0.58 6.24 43.96
C THR A 63 0.71 5.71 43.33
N LYS A 64 1.67 5.25 44.14
CA LYS A 64 2.91 4.63 43.64
C LYS A 64 2.63 3.42 42.76
N ALA A 65 1.69 2.56 43.17
CA ALA A 65 1.29 1.41 42.36
C ALA A 65 0.69 1.84 41.00
N LYS A 66 -0.16 2.86 40.98
CA LYS A 66 -0.74 3.39 39.74
C LYS A 66 0.28 4.07 38.84
N VAL A 67 1.25 4.79 39.40
CA VAL A 67 2.36 5.37 38.62
C VAL A 67 3.19 4.27 37.95
N ALA A 68 3.47 3.16 38.65
CA ALA A 68 4.18 2.02 38.08
C ALA A 68 3.38 1.33 36.96
N GLU A 69 2.07 1.16 37.14
CA GLU A 69 1.16 0.65 36.10
C GLU A 69 1.14 1.54 34.85
N CYS A 70 1.03 2.86 35.03
CA CYS A 70 1.08 3.81 33.93
C CYS A 70 2.41 3.77 33.18
N ALA A 71 3.54 3.66 33.89
CA ALA A 71 4.86 3.55 33.28
C ALA A 71 4.97 2.29 32.40
N TYR A 72 4.51 1.15 32.91
CA TYR A 72 4.47 -0.11 32.15
C TYR A 72 3.58 0.00 30.89
N LEU A 73 2.38 0.57 31.03
CA LEU A 73 1.48 0.77 29.90
C LEU A 73 2.06 1.72 28.86
N GLN A 74 2.75 2.78 29.29
CA GLN A 74 3.41 3.71 28.38
C GLN A 74 4.51 3.02 27.56
N GLU A 75 5.33 2.18 28.20
CA GLU A 75 6.34 1.38 27.50
C GLU A 75 5.70 0.42 26.49
N ALA A 76 4.62 -0.26 26.86
CA ALA A 76 3.89 -1.16 25.97
C ALA A 76 3.28 -0.42 24.76
N VAL A 77 2.71 0.77 24.97
CA VAL A 77 2.19 1.62 23.89
C VAL A 77 3.33 2.08 22.98
N ASN A 78 4.44 2.55 23.55
CA ASN A 78 5.60 2.99 22.76
C ASN A 78 6.16 1.85 21.90
N ALA A 79 6.23 0.63 22.45
CA ALA A 79 6.66 -0.55 21.70
C ALA A 79 5.70 -0.86 20.53
N LYS A 80 4.39 -0.77 20.75
CA LYS A 80 3.40 -0.99 19.69
C LYS A 80 3.38 0.09 18.62
N VAL A 81 3.61 1.34 18.99
CA VAL A 81 3.78 2.44 18.04
C VAL A 81 5.01 2.21 17.17
N HIS A 82 6.13 1.80 17.78
CA HIS A 82 7.35 1.46 17.03
C HIS A 82 7.11 0.34 16.01
N GLU A 83 6.54 -0.78 16.46
CA GLU A 83 6.22 -1.93 15.59
C GLU A 83 5.30 -1.51 14.43
N THR A 84 4.27 -0.71 14.71
CA THR A 84 3.34 -0.23 13.68
C THR A 84 4.01 0.69 12.67
N ASN A 85 4.92 1.56 13.12
CA ASN A 85 5.69 2.43 12.24
C ASN A 85 6.61 1.62 11.33
N GLU A 86 7.31 0.61 11.88
CA GLU A 86 8.16 -0.29 11.09
C GLU A 86 7.34 -1.03 10.02
N PHE A 87 6.18 -1.58 10.38
CA PHE A 87 5.29 -2.21 9.40
C PHE A 87 4.78 -1.22 8.34
N GLY A 88 4.46 0.01 8.74
CA GLY A 88 4.05 1.07 7.82
C GLY A 88 5.14 1.42 6.81
N GLU A 89 6.39 1.53 7.26
CA GLU A 89 7.54 1.76 6.37
C GLU A 89 7.75 0.61 5.39
N GLN A 90 7.72 -0.64 5.87
CA GLN A 90 7.84 -1.83 5.03
C GLN A 90 6.75 -1.91 3.96
N PHE A 91 5.49 -1.63 4.34
CA PHE A 91 4.37 -1.63 3.39
C PHE A 91 4.54 -0.54 2.33
N ASN A 92 4.93 0.68 2.73
CA ASN A 92 5.16 1.78 1.81
C ASN A 92 6.36 1.54 0.87
N GLU A 93 7.40 0.87 1.33
CA GLU A 93 8.52 0.46 0.48
C GLU A 93 8.11 -0.62 -0.51
N ALA A 94 7.38 -1.65 -0.06
CA ALA A 94 6.86 -2.71 -0.93
C ALA A 94 5.91 -2.15 -2.01
N ALA A 95 5.05 -1.19 -1.65
CA ALA A 95 4.17 -0.50 -2.59
C ALA A 95 4.98 0.26 -3.66
N ARG A 96 5.97 1.06 -3.24
CA ARG A 96 6.86 1.80 -4.17
C ARG A 96 7.65 0.85 -5.08
N ALA A 97 8.17 -0.25 -4.54
CA ALA A 97 8.89 -1.25 -5.33
C ALA A 97 7.97 -1.91 -6.37
N THR A 98 6.75 -2.25 -5.99
CA THR A 98 5.73 -2.82 -6.88
C THR A 98 5.39 -1.84 -8.00
N GLU A 99 5.14 -0.57 -7.68
CA GLU A 99 4.85 0.47 -8.65
C GLU A 99 6.00 0.65 -9.67
N GLN A 100 7.26 0.69 -9.18
CA GLN A 100 8.43 0.77 -10.04
C GLN A 100 8.56 -0.46 -10.95
N ASN A 101 8.29 -1.65 -10.44
CA ASN A 101 8.33 -2.88 -11.23
C ASN A 101 7.25 -2.87 -12.32
N CYS A 102 6.03 -2.43 -12.02
CA CYS A 102 4.98 -2.27 -13.02
C CYS A 102 5.38 -1.25 -14.11
N LYS A 103 5.96 -0.11 -13.72
CA LYS A 103 6.46 0.90 -14.68
C LYS A 103 7.54 0.33 -15.61
N LYS A 104 8.49 -0.43 -15.06
CA LYS A 104 9.54 -1.10 -15.84
C LYS A 104 8.97 -2.14 -16.81
N ALA A 105 8.11 -3.03 -16.31
CA ALA A 105 7.45 -4.05 -17.14
C ALA A 105 6.64 -3.41 -18.28
N CYS A 106 5.97 -2.28 -18.02
CA CYS A 106 5.27 -1.53 -19.05
C CYS A 106 6.20 -0.93 -20.11
N ALA A 107 7.35 -0.38 -19.71
CA ALA A 107 8.34 0.13 -20.66
C ALA A 107 8.95 -1.00 -21.51
N GLU A 108 9.32 -2.12 -20.87
CA GLU A 108 9.83 -3.31 -21.54
C GLU A 108 8.81 -3.89 -22.54
N TYR A 109 7.54 -3.95 -22.17
CA TYR A 109 6.45 -4.36 -23.06
C TYR A 109 6.35 -3.44 -24.28
N LYS A 110 6.38 -2.11 -24.08
CA LYS A 110 6.31 -1.14 -25.18
C LYS A 110 7.48 -1.31 -26.16
N GLU A 111 8.69 -1.50 -25.65
CA GLU A 111 9.86 -1.75 -26.50
C GLU A 111 9.76 -3.07 -27.26
N CYS A 112 9.35 -4.15 -26.57
CA CYS A 112 9.14 -5.45 -27.18
C CYS A 112 8.10 -5.37 -28.29
N ARG A 113 6.95 -4.74 -28.01
CA ARG A 113 5.88 -4.54 -29.00
C ARG A 113 6.36 -3.72 -30.19
N ALA A 114 7.08 -2.62 -29.97
CA ALA A 114 7.60 -1.81 -31.07
C ALA A 114 8.50 -2.63 -32.01
N LYS A 115 9.39 -3.47 -31.44
CA LYS A 115 10.23 -4.40 -32.23
C LYS A 115 9.39 -5.44 -32.97
N THR A 116 8.39 -6.03 -32.31
CA THR A 116 7.48 -7.00 -32.94
C THR A 116 6.68 -6.38 -34.07
N VAL A 117 6.11 -5.19 -33.88
CA VAL A 117 5.36 -4.46 -34.91
C VAL A 117 6.28 -4.11 -36.09
N ALA A 118 7.50 -3.63 -35.82
CA ALA A 118 8.46 -3.33 -36.89
C ALA A 118 8.84 -4.59 -37.69
N ALA A 119 9.08 -5.72 -37.03
CA ALA A 119 9.36 -6.99 -37.70
C ALA A 119 8.15 -7.48 -38.50
N TYR A 120 6.95 -7.34 -37.96
CA TYR A 120 5.69 -7.71 -38.60
C TYR A 120 5.40 -6.84 -39.84
N LEU A 121 5.63 -5.53 -39.77
CA LEU A 121 5.45 -4.60 -40.90
C LEU A 121 6.37 -4.93 -42.08
N LYS A 122 7.54 -5.54 -41.84
CA LYS A 122 8.37 -6.08 -42.94
C LYS A 122 7.68 -7.23 -43.68
N VAL A 123 6.79 -7.98 -43.03
CA VAL A 123 6.15 -9.17 -43.63
C VAL A 123 4.78 -8.86 -44.22
N VAL A 124 4.04 -7.92 -43.64
CA VAL A 124 2.63 -7.64 -44.00
C VAL A 124 2.32 -6.14 -44.23
N GLY A 125 3.29 -5.25 -44.00
CA GLY A 125 3.11 -3.79 -44.03
C GLY A 125 3.18 -3.20 -45.45
N PRO A 126 3.06 -1.88 -45.57
CA PRO A 126 3.03 -1.21 -46.87
C PRO A 126 4.32 -1.41 -47.65
N CYS A 127 4.23 -1.35 -48.97
CA CYS A 127 5.39 -1.46 -49.83
C CYS A 127 6.28 -0.22 -49.63
N GLU A 128 7.54 -0.41 -49.20
CA GLU A 128 8.50 0.68 -49.10
C GLU A 128 8.74 1.28 -50.50
N ALA A 129 8.72 2.61 -50.60
CA ALA A 129 8.66 3.33 -51.88
C ALA A 129 9.96 3.26 -52.71
N ASP A 130 11.03 2.69 -52.17
CA ASP A 130 12.35 2.64 -52.81
C ASP A 130 12.46 1.48 -53.79
N ASN A 131 11.67 1.55 -54.87
CA ASN A 131 11.59 0.64 -56.03
C ASN A 131 10.45 -0.38 -55.91
N ALA A 132 9.78 -0.68 -57.04
CA ALA A 132 8.54 -1.46 -57.17
C ALA A 132 8.55 -2.89 -56.57
N TYR A 133 9.69 -3.31 -56.03
CA TYR A 133 9.95 -4.59 -55.38
C TYR A 133 10.47 -4.38 -53.95
N GLY A 134 9.89 -3.47 -53.18
CA GLY A 134 10.24 -3.21 -51.78
C GLY A 134 10.11 -4.44 -50.86
N SER A 135 10.45 -4.24 -49.58
CA SER A 135 10.53 -5.33 -48.60
C SER A 135 9.24 -5.59 -47.80
N GLY A 136 8.24 -4.71 -47.91
CA GLY A 136 6.98 -4.80 -47.16
C GLY A 136 6.00 -5.85 -47.68
N GLY A 137 5.03 -6.22 -46.83
CA GLY A 137 4.09 -7.28 -47.14
C GLY A 137 3.04 -7.00 -48.21
N ASP A 138 2.68 -5.76 -48.45
CA ASP A 138 1.87 -5.41 -49.61
C ASP A 138 2.66 -5.63 -50.91
N CYS A 139 4.00 -5.47 -50.90
CA CYS A 139 4.82 -5.93 -52.02
C CYS A 139 4.75 -7.46 -52.17
N VAL A 140 4.75 -8.20 -51.05
CA VAL A 140 4.66 -9.68 -51.08
C VAL A 140 3.30 -10.13 -51.63
N LYS A 141 2.20 -9.47 -51.25
CA LYS A 141 0.86 -9.74 -51.79
C LYS A 141 0.78 -9.43 -53.29
N ASN A 142 1.36 -8.31 -53.72
CA ASN A 142 1.42 -7.96 -55.14
C ASN A 142 2.24 -9.01 -55.91
N ARG A 143 3.40 -9.41 -55.38
CA ARG A 143 4.22 -10.47 -55.98
C ARG A 143 3.49 -11.81 -56.01
N GLU A 144 2.72 -12.14 -54.98
CA GLU A 144 1.89 -13.34 -54.97
C GLU A 144 0.86 -13.30 -56.11
N ALA A 145 0.18 -12.18 -56.30
CA ALA A 145 -0.76 -11.98 -57.40
C ALA A 145 -0.07 -12.08 -58.78
N ASP A 146 1.11 -11.46 -58.93
CA ASP A 146 1.90 -11.55 -60.15
C ASP A 146 2.36 -12.99 -60.42
N ARG A 147 2.84 -13.71 -59.40
CA ARG A 147 3.23 -15.12 -59.52
C ARG A 147 2.05 -16.00 -59.93
N LYS A 148 0.85 -15.75 -59.40
CA LYS A 148 -0.36 -16.46 -59.81
C LYS A 148 -0.70 -16.20 -61.28
N SER A 149 -0.58 -14.95 -61.71
CA SER A 149 -0.84 -14.55 -63.10
C SER A 149 0.18 -15.16 -64.08
N GLU A 150 1.47 -15.15 -63.72
CA GLU A 150 2.53 -15.78 -64.52
C GLU A 150 2.41 -17.30 -64.57
N TRP A 151 2.03 -17.92 -63.44
CA TRP A 151 1.75 -19.35 -63.38
C TRP A 151 0.61 -19.71 -64.33
N GLU A 152 -0.51 -18.99 -64.23
CA GLU A 152 -1.67 -19.19 -65.10
C GLU A 152 -1.28 -19.06 -66.57
N ALA A 153 -0.63 -17.96 -66.96
CA ALA A 153 -0.17 -17.77 -68.33
C ALA A 153 0.74 -18.91 -68.82
N THR A 154 1.68 -19.35 -67.98
CA THR A 154 2.61 -20.44 -68.31
C THR A 154 1.87 -21.78 -68.50
N GLN A 155 0.89 -22.08 -67.65
CA GLN A 155 0.09 -23.30 -67.77
C GLN A 155 -0.83 -23.25 -69.00
N ILE A 156 -1.44 -22.10 -69.32
CA ILE A 156 -2.23 -21.90 -70.55
C ILE A 156 -1.37 -22.18 -71.78
N ILE A 157 -0.19 -21.54 -71.87
CA ILE A 157 0.72 -21.71 -73.02
C ILE A 157 1.17 -23.17 -73.13
N SER A 158 1.56 -23.80 -72.02
CA SER A 158 1.97 -25.21 -71.99
C SER A 158 0.86 -26.15 -72.47
N CYS A 159 -0.37 -25.92 -72.03
CA CYS A 159 -1.54 -26.69 -72.44
C CYS A 159 -1.86 -26.49 -73.93
N LEU A 160 -1.94 -25.25 -74.41
CA LEU A 160 -2.19 -24.94 -75.82
C LEU A 160 -1.12 -25.49 -76.75
N LEU A 161 0.16 -25.48 -76.34
CA LEU A 161 1.24 -26.08 -77.14
C LEU A 161 1.08 -27.61 -77.28
N LYS A 162 0.56 -28.30 -76.26
CA LYS A 162 0.24 -29.74 -76.37
C LYS A 162 -0.86 -29.98 -77.39
N HIS A 163 -1.96 -29.22 -77.29
CA HIS A 163 -3.06 -29.28 -78.26
C HIS A 163 -2.59 -28.98 -79.69
N TYR A 164 -1.77 -27.95 -79.87
CA TYR A 164 -1.21 -27.60 -81.18
C TYR A 164 -0.32 -28.70 -81.76
N CYS A 165 0.48 -29.37 -80.92
CA CYS A 165 1.30 -30.51 -81.37
C CYS A 165 0.45 -31.70 -81.86
N GLU A 166 -0.76 -31.87 -81.34
CA GLU A 166 -1.67 -32.97 -81.72
C GLU A 166 -2.56 -32.60 -82.91
N SER A 167 -3.09 -31.38 -82.95
CA SER A 167 -4.11 -30.95 -83.92
C SER A 167 -3.56 -30.08 -85.06
N GLY A 168 -2.38 -29.48 -84.88
CA GLY A 168 -1.76 -28.51 -85.80
C GLY A 168 -2.45 -27.14 -85.83
N LYS A 169 -3.39 -26.85 -84.92
CA LYS A 169 -4.18 -25.62 -84.89
C LYS A 169 -4.38 -25.13 -83.45
N PHE A 170 -4.65 -23.84 -83.29
CA PHE A 170 -5.16 -23.29 -82.04
C PHE A 170 -6.68 -23.16 -82.14
N VAL A 171 -7.41 -23.81 -81.23
CA VAL A 171 -8.88 -23.78 -81.18
C VAL A 171 -9.33 -23.09 -79.89
N GLU A 172 -10.33 -22.22 -79.99
CA GLU A 172 -10.83 -21.41 -78.85
C GLU A 172 -11.38 -22.30 -77.71
N ASP A 173 -12.08 -23.39 -78.04
CA ASP A 173 -12.62 -24.34 -77.04
C ASP A 173 -11.52 -25.02 -76.21
N GLU A 174 -10.33 -25.20 -76.80
CA GLU A 174 -9.16 -25.75 -76.11
C GLU A 174 -8.56 -24.73 -75.14
N LEU A 175 -8.63 -23.42 -75.45
CA LEU A 175 -8.19 -22.35 -74.54
C LEU A 175 -9.03 -22.34 -73.26
N GLU A 176 -10.35 -22.42 -73.37
CA GLU A 176 -11.23 -22.44 -72.18
C GLU A 176 -11.04 -23.73 -71.36
N THR A 177 -10.84 -24.86 -72.04
CA THR A 177 -10.47 -26.12 -71.38
C THR A 177 -9.16 -25.97 -70.61
N CYS A 178 -8.12 -25.41 -71.24
CA CYS A 178 -6.82 -25.17 -70.61
C CYS A 178 -6.92 -24.24 -69.40
N LYS A 179 -7.71 -23.16 -69.46
CA LYS A 179 -7.96 -22.26 -68.31
C LYS A 179 -8.59 -23.01 -67.13
N SER A 180 -9.57 -23.88 -67.40
CA SER A 180 -10.31 -24.60 -66.36
C SER A 180 -9.47 -25.60 -65.54
N LEU A 181 -8.32 -26.03 -66.08
CA LEU A 181 -7.44 -27.02 -65.45
C LEU A 181 -6.38 -26.39 -64.54
N ILE A 182 -6.30 -25.06 -64.49
CA ILE A 182 -5.25 -24.35 -63.76
C ILE A 182 -5.71 -24.12 -62.33
N ASP A 183 -4.92 -24.62 -61.39
CA ASP A 183 -5.01 -24.28 -59.98
C ASP A 183 -3.84 -23.40 -59.55
N SER A 184 -4.14 -22.40 -58.71
CA SER A 184 -3.15 -21.51 -58.09
C SER A 184 -3.14 -21.61 -56.56
N TYR A 185 -3.84 -22.58 -55.96
CA TYR A 185 -3.97 -22.70 -54.52
C TYR A 185 -2.62 -22.92 -53.83
N HIS A 186 -1.72 -23.68 -54.44
CA HIS A 186 -0.36 -23.92 -53.94
C HIS A 186 0.53 -22.65 -53.89
N LEU A 187 0.09 -21.55 -54.53
CA LEU A 187 0.76 -20.24 -54.48
C LEU A 187 0.17 -19.32 -53.39
N ALA A 188 -0.84 -19.76 -52.65
CA ALA A 188 -1.47 -18.95 -51.62
C ALA A 188 -0.58 -18.78 -50.39
N ILE A 189 -0.30 -17.54 -50.00
CA ILE A 189 0.48 -17.22 -48.79
C ILE A 189 -0.47 -16.83 -47.64
N THR A 190 -0.34 -17.50 -46.50
CA THR A 190 -1.06 -17.11 -45.28
C THR A 190 -0.32 -15.99 -44.58
N TYR A 191 -0.95 -14.82 -44.51
CA TYR A 191 -0.40 -13.67 -43.78
C TYR A 191 -0.80 -13.71 -42.31
N PRO A 192 0.15 -13.56 -41.36
CA PRO A 192 -0.17 -13.45 -39.94
C PRO A 192 -1.02 -12.19 -39.66
N LYS A 193 -1.72 -12.16 -38.52
CA LYS A 193 -2.48 -10.98 -38.05
C LYS A 193 -1.60 -10.04 -37.24
N VAL A 194 -1.96 -8.75 -37.22
CA VAL A 194 -1.29 -7.72 -36.41
C VAL A 194 -1.48 -8.07 -34.93
N PRO A 195 -0.42 -8.15 -34.11
CA PRO A 195 -0.58 -8.34 -32.68
C PRO A 195 -1.39 -7.18 -32.06
N GLU A 196 -2.41 -7.52 -31.28
CA GLU A 196 -3.22 -6.54 -30.56
C GLU A 196 -2.41 -5.84 -29.47
N GLU A 197 -2.79 -4.60 -29.17
CA GLU A 197 -2.17 -3.82 -28.09
C GLU A 197 -2.82 -4.16 -26.75
N ILE A 198 -2.00 -4.47 -25.76
CA ILE A 198 -2.45 -4.61 -24.38
C ILE A 198 -2.20 -3.26 -23.69
N PRO A 199 -3.25 -2.58 -23.18
CA PRO A 199 -3.07 -1.30 -22.51
C PRO A 199 -2.32 -1.49 -21.19
N CYS A 200 -1.29 -0.68 -20.98
CA CYS A 200 -0.54 -0.65 -19.72
C CYS A 200 -1.21 0.33 -18.75
N VAL A 201 -2.19 -0.17 -18.00
CA VAL A 201 -2.88 0.59 -16.95
C VAL A 201 -2.32 0.14 -15.61
N ILE A 202 -1.67 1.06 -14.89
CA ILE A 202 -1.27 0.85 -13.49
C ILE A 202 -2.41 1.44 -12.64
N PRO A 203 -3.16 0.62 -11.88
CA PRO A 203 -4.21 1.15 -11.02
C PRO A 203 -3.62 2.11 -9.98
N GLU A 204 -4.33 3.19 -9.68
CA GLU A 204 -3.94 4.11 -8.61
C GLU A 204 -4.07 3.40 -7.26
N CYS A 205 -3.10 3.59 -6.37
CA CYS A 205 -3.12 3.01 -5.03
C CYS A 205 -4.39 3.46 -4.27
N GLY A 206 -5.30 2.54 -3.97
CA GLY A 206 -6.50 2.83 -3.19
C GLY A 206 -7.78 2.11 -3.65
N GLU A 207 -7.77 1.46 -4.81
CA GLU A 207 -8.88 0.63 -5.27
C GLU A 207 -8.57 -0.86 -5.00
N CYS A 208 -8.80 -1.29 -3.76
CA CYS A 208 -9.01 -2.68 -3.39
C CYS A 208 -10.40 -2.81 -2.75
#